data_AF-A0A963EZY5-F1
#
_entry.id   AF-A0A963EZY5-F1
#
_cell.length_a   1.000
_cell.length_b   1.000
_cell.length_c   1.000
_cell.angle_alpha   90.00
_cell.angle_beta   90.00
_cell.angle_gamma   90.00
#
_symmetry.space_group_name_H-M   'P 1'
#
loop_
_entity.id
_entity.type
_entity.pdbx_description
1 polymer ?
#
loop_
_entity_poly.entity_id
_entity_poly.type
_entity_poly.pdbx_seq_one_letter_code
_entity_poly.pdbx_strand_id
1 'polypeptide(L)'
;MNGAAGASQILRDPGFVNELELAARASGRSMEQASQYARKCLHEIEATPRDSWLAPAARLARFIYTRSYERQLDINLEELEKLRELSRDHLLLFLWSHKSHMDSFVFMLSLYENQFRPVPLIFAGINMNFLG
;
A
#
# COMPACT_ATOMS: atom_id res chain seq x y z
N MET A 1 -15.51 2.05 4.24
CA MET A 1 -16.07 2.27 2.88
C MET A 1 -15.57 1.13 1.98
N ASN A 2 -16.42 0.67 1.06
CA ASN A 2 -16.36 -0.62 0.35
C ASN A 2 -15.05 -0.90 -0.40
N GLY A 3 -14.22 -1.80 0.12
CA GLY A 3 -13.03 -2.36 -0.57
C GLY A 3 -13.37 -3.39 -1.66
N ALA A 4 -14.45 -3.16 -2.41
CA ALA A 4 -14.85 -3.99 -3.56
C ALA A 4 -14.92 -3.18 -4.87
N ALA A 5 -14.53 -1.90 -4.83
CA ALA A 5 -14.72 -0.96 -5.92
C ALA A 5 -13.51 -0.88 -6.88
N GLY A 6 -12.27 -1.14 -6.43
CA GLY A 6 -11.07 -0.88 -7.23
C GLY A 6 -10.94 -1.81 -8.45
N ALA A 7 -10.83 -3.11 -8.19
CA ALA A 7 -10.66 -4.11 -9.26
C ALA A 7 -11.87 -4.17 -10.21
N SER A 8 -13.08 -3.99 -9.67
CA SER A 8 -14.31 -4.04 -10.46
C SER A 8 -14.52 -2.82 -11.36
N GLN A 9 -13.97 -1.65 -10.99
CA GLN A 9 -13.97 -0.45 -11.84
C GLN A 9 -12.99 -0.60 -13.01
N ILE A 10 -11.75 -1.06 -12.77
CA ILE A 10 -10.74 -1.24 -13.83
C ILE A 10 -11.21 -2.24 -14.88
N LEU A 11 -11.84 -3.35 -14.47
CA LEU A 11 -12.39 -4.35 -15.40
C LEU A 11 -13.54 -3.83 -16.28
N ARG A 12 -14.09 -2.66 -15.98
CA ARG A 12 -15.15 -1.99 -16.75
C ARG A 12 -14.63 -0.78 -17.53
N ASP A 13 -13.36 -0.41 -17.34
CA ASP A 13 -12.76 0.70 -18.06
C ASP A 13 -12.58 0.34 -19.54
N PRO A 14 -13.12 1.14 -20.48
CA PRO A 14 -13.04 0.82 -21.91
C PRO A 14 -11.60 0.71 -22.44
N GLY A 15 -10.68 1.52 -21.91
CA GLY A 15 -9.27 1.47 -22.29
C GLY A 15 -8.63 0.15 -21.87
N PHE A 16 -8.85 -0.24 -20.62
CA PHE A 16 -8.40 -1.53 -20.09
C PHE A 16 -9.00 -2.71 -20.84
N VAL A 17 -10.30 -2.70 -21.15
CA VAL A 17 -10.97 -3.79 -21.88
C VAL A 17 -10.39 -3.95 -23.29
N ASN A 18 -10.11 -2.84 -23.99
CA ASN A 18 -9.49 -2.88 -25.32
C ASN A 18 -8.09 -3.50 -25.26
N GLU A 19 -7.25 -3.07 -24.31
CA GLU A 19 -5.91 -3.63 -24.12
C GLU A 19 -5.96 -5.12 -23.73
N LEU A 20 -6.94 -5.49 -22.90
CA LEU A 20 -7.15 -6.88 -22.50
C LEU A 20 -7.54 -7.76 -23.70
N GLU A 21 -8.35 -7.26 -24.63
CA GLU A 21 -8.71 -7.98 -25.85
C GLU A 21 -7.50 -8.18 -26.76
N LEU A 22 -6.66 -7.15 -26.92
CA LEU A 22 -5.40 -7.25 -27.66
C LEU A 22 -4.47 -8.31 -27.05
N ALA A 23 -4.32 -8.30 -25.72
CA ALA A 23 -3.53 -9.28 -24.98
C ALA A 23 -4.12 -10.70 -25.09
N ALA A 24 -5.44 -10.85 -25.07
CA ALA A 24 -6.13 -12.13 -25.24
C ALA A 24 -5.83 -12.73 -26.62
N ARG A 25 -5.96 -11.91 -27.68
CA ARG A 25 -5.64 -12.31 -29.06
C ARG A 25 -4.17 -12.71 -29.21
N ALA A 26 -3.25 -11.91 -28.67
CA ALA A 26 -1.81 -12.18 -28.75
C ALA A 26 -1.40 -13.46 -27.99
N SER A 27 -2.11 -13.81 -26.92
CA SER A 27 -1.86 -15.00 -26.10
C SER A 27 -2.67 -16.23 -26.51
N GLY A 28 -3.50 -16.14 -27.56
CA GLY A 28 -4.38 -17.22 -28.01
C GLY A 28 -5.46 -17.62 -26.99
N ARG A 29 -5.83 -16.71 -26.08
CA ARG A 29 -6.84 -16.93 -25.04
C ARG A 29 -8.18 -16.32 -25.44
N SER A 30 -9.27 -16.90 -24.94
CA SER A 30 -10.58 -16.27 -25.07
C SER A 30 -10.67 -15.01 -24.19
N MET A 31 -11.54 -14.07 -24.56
CA MET A 31 -11.80 -12.87 -23.74
C MET A 31 -12.27 -13.23 -22.33
N GLU A 32 -13.02 -14.33 -22.18
CA GLU A 32 -13.45 -14.84 -20.89
C GLU A 32 -12.27 -15.30 -20.02
N GLN A 33 -11.36 -16.09 -20.58
CA GLN A 33 -10.15 -16.53 -19.89
C GLN A 33 -9.25 -15.36 -19.49
N ALA A 34 -9.09 -14.39 -20.39
CA ALA A 34 -8.31 -13.18 -20.14
C ALA A 34 -8.95 -12.33 -19.02
N SER A 35 -10.27 -12.16 -19.04
CA SER A 35 -11.02 -11.41 -18.02
C SER A 35 -10.97 -12.08 -16.65
N GLN A 36 -11.07 -13.41 -16.59
CA GLN A 36 -10.96 -14.16 -15.34
C GLN A 36 -9.55 -14.03 -14.75
N TYR A 37 -8.53 -14.11 -15.59
CA TYR A 37 -7.14 -13.93 -15.17
C TYR A 37 -6.85 -12.50 -14.68
N ALA A 38 -7.28 -11.49 -15.44
CA ALA A 38 -7.14 -10.09 -15.07
C ALA A 38 -7.82 -9.80 -13.72
N ARG A 39 -9.03 -10.32 -13.49
CA ARG A 39 -9.72 -10.20 -12.20
C ARG A 39 -8.90 -10.78 -11.05
N LYS A 40 -8.32 -11.97 -11.24
CA LYS A 40 -7.47 -12.60 -10.25
C LYS A 40 -6.26 -11.72 -9.92
N CYS A 41 -5.55 -11.24 -10.94
CA CYS A 41 -4.39 -10.37 -10.76
C CYS A 41 -4.74 -9.06 -10.05
N LEU A 42 -5.82 -8.39 -10.46
CA LEU A 42 -6.26 -7.15 -9.85
C LEU A 42 -6.64 -7.35 -8.37
N HIS A 43 -7.29 -8.47 -8.05
CA HIS A 43 -7.61 -8.81 -6.65
C HIS A 43 -6.34 -9.11 -5.84
N GLU A 44 -5.32 -9.74 -6.42
CA GLU A 44 -4.03 -9.99 -5.75
C GLU A 44 -3.26 -8.68 -5.49
N ILE A 45 -3.39 -7.69 -6.38
CA ILE A 45 -2.70 -6.39 -6.27
C ILE A 45 -3.51 -5.42 -5.38
N GLU A 46 -4.79 -5.69 -5.12
CA GLU A 46 -5.67 -4.79 -4.37
C GLU A 46 -5.20 -4.62 -2.92
N ALA A 47 -4.51 -3.51 -2.65
CA ALA A 47 -4.17 -3.11 -1.30
C ALA A 47 -5.43 -2.55 -0.62
N THR A 48 -6.06 -3.36 0.26
CA THR A 48 -7.22 -2.96 1.06
C THR A 48 -6.84 -2.72 2.53
N PRO A 49 -6.11 -1.63 2.86
CA PRO A 49 -5.79 -1.33 4.24
C PRO A 49 -7.08 -1.08 5.02
N ARG A 50 -7.27 -1.78 6.15
CA ARG A 50 -8.37 -1.51 7.07
C ARG A 50 -7.84 -0.77 8.28
N ASP A 51 -8.47 0.36 8.61
CA ASP A 51 -8.09 1.17 9.78
C ASP A 51 -8.10 0.38 11.09
N SER A 52 -8.96 -0.65 11.19
CA SER A 52 -9.03 -1.57 12.33
C SER A 52 -7.71 -2.30 12.62
N TRP A 53 -6.88 -2.53 11.60
CA TRP A 53 -5.59 -3.19 11.74
C TRP A 53 -4.44 -2.23 12.11
N LEU A 54 -4.61 -0.93 11.86
CA LEU A 54 -3.55 0.05 12.11
C LEU A 54 -3.24 0.20 13.61
N ALA A 55 -4.26 0.26 14.47
CA ALA A 55 -4.03 0.43 15.91
C ALA A 55 -3.30 -0.76 16.57
N PRO A 56 -3.68 -2.04 16.32
CA PRO A 56 -2.91 -3.19 16.78
C PRO A 56 -1.48 -3.22 16.24
N ALA A 57 -1.28 -2.93 14.95
CA ALA A 57 0.04 -2.91 14.32
C ALA A 57 0.95 -1.84 14.94
N ALA A 58 0.42 -0.63 15.19
CA ALA A 58 1.15 0.44 15.84
C ALA A 58 1.56 0.07 17.27
N ARG A 59 0.69 -0.61 18.04
CA ARG A 59 1.04 -1.10 19.39
C ARG A 59 2.16 -2.13 19.36
N LEU A 60 2.12 -3.07 18.41
CA LEU A 60 3.19 -4.06 18.23
C LEU A 60 4.51 -3.39 17.84
N ALA A 61 4.47 -2.47 16.87
CA ALA A 61 5.63 -1.69 16.46
C ALA A 61 6.23 -0.93 17.65
N ARG A 62 5.38 -0.30 18.47
CA ARG A 62 5.79 0.37 19.71
C ARG A 62 6.46 -0.56 20.70
N PHE A 63 5.87 -1.73 20.92
CA PHE A 63 6.45 -2.74 21.80
C PHE A 63 7.84 -3.19 21.31
N ILE A 64 8.02 -3.37 20.00
CA ILE A 64 9.30 -3.82 19.42
C ILE A 64 10.36 -2.71 19.52
N TYR A 65 10.09 -1.48 19.05
CA TYR A 65 11.16 -0.47 18.98
C TYR A 65 11.62 -0.02 20.38
N THR A 66 10.72 0.09 21.35
CA THR A 66 11.07 0.55 22.71
C THR A 66 11.95 -0.43 23.49
N ARG A 67 12.21 -1.63 22.96
CA ARG A 67 13.18 -2.58 23.50
C ARG A 67 14.61 -2.33 23.01
N SER A 68 14.76 -1.62 21.90
CA SER A 68 16.05 -1.40 21.23
C SER A 68 16.42 0.07 21.10
N TYR A 69 15.45 0.97 21.25
CA TYR A 69 15.59 2.42 21.10
C TYR A 69 14.87 3.16 22.24
N GLU A 70 15.13 4.46 22.33
CA GLU A 70 14.41 5.35 23.26
C GLU A 70 12.90 5.30 23.04
N ARG A 71 12.13 5.56 24.11
CA ARG A 71 10.68 5.41 24.07
C ARG A 71 9.99 6.43 23.17
N GLN A 72 10.59 7.59 22.97
CA GLN A 72 10.04 8.65 22.16
C GLN A 72 10.88 8.77 20.90
N LEU A 73 10.20 8.85 19.76
CA LEU A 73 10.84 9.14 18.49
C LEU A 73 11.03 10.65 18.40
N ASP A 74 12.25 11.09 18.12
CA ASP A 74 12.51 12.47 17.73
C ASP A 74 12.05 12.68 16.29
N ILE A 75 10.97 13.45 16.13
CA ILE A 75 10.31 13.65 14.84
C ILE A 75 10.34 15.15 14.54
N ASN A 76 10.87 15.49 13.36
CA ASN A 76 10.74 16.85 12.84
C ASN A 76 9.28 17.08 12.37
N LEU A 77 8.48 17.68 13.25
CA LEU A 77 7.07 17.96 12.99
C LEU A 77 6.87 19.01 11.89
N GLU A 78 7.82 19.91 11.69
CA GLU A 78 7.75 20.93 10.63
C GLU A 78 7.84 20.27 9.24
N GLU A 79 8.77 19.33 9.07
CA GLU A 79 8.90 18.57 7.82
C GLU A 79 7.71 17.62 7.59
N LEU A 80 7.16 17.06 8.66
CA LEU A 80 5.95 16.24 8.56
C LEU A 80 4.75 17.08 8.05
N GLU A 81 4.64 18.33 8.51
CA GLU A 81 3.60 19.23 8.04
C GLU A 81 3.78 19.59 6.55
N LYS A 82 5.02 19.86 6.12
CA LYS A 82 5.33 20.07 4.70
C LYS A 82 4.94 18.86 3.84
N LEU A 83 5.22 17.64 4.32
CA LEU A 83 4.76 16.42 3.65
C LEU A 83 3.23 16.32 3.58
N ARG A 84 2.53 16.78 4.61
CA ARG A 84 1.06 16.79 4.66
C ARG A 84 0.45 17.80 3.69
N GLU A 85 1.11 18.92 3.45
CA GLU A 85 0.71 19.88 2.42
C GLU A 85 0.96 19.31 1.02
N LEU A 86 2.13 18.71 0.78
CA LEU A 86 2.47 18.09 -0.49
C LEU A 86 1.51 16.95 -0.87
N SER A 87 1.10 16.13 0.11
CA SER A 87 0.21 14.98 -0.13
C SER A 87 -1.19 15.34 -0.62
N ARG A 88 -1.60 16.61 -0.51
CA ARG A 88 -2.91 17.07 -0.99
C ARG A 88 -3.01 17.02 -2.51
N ASP A 89 -1.94 17.44 -3.19
CA ASP A 89 -1.92 17.60 -4.65
C ASP A 89 -0.92 16.67 -5.35
N HIS A 90 -0.09 15.95 -4.59
CA HIS A 90 0.99 15.12 -5.14
C HIS A 90 0.94 13.69 -4.60
N LEU A 91 1.27 12.74 -5.49
CA LEU A 91 1.58 11.37 -5.08
C LEU A 91 2.93 11.35 -4.38
N LEU A 92 2.94 10.95 -3.11
CA LEU A 92 4.17 10.78 -2.35
C LEU A 92 4.70 9.35 -2.50
N LEU A 93 5.95 9.24 -2.95
CA LEU A 93 6.68 7.99 -3.03
C LEU A 93 7.81 7.99 -1.99
N PHE A 94 7.69 7.12 -0.98
CA PHE A 94 8.71 6.96 0.05
C PHE A 94 9.65 5.82 -0.32
N LEU A 95 10.92 6.14 -0.53
CA LEU A 95 11.97 5.17 -0.84
C LEU A 95 12.81 4.94 0.40
N TRP A 96 12.78 3.72 0.92
CA TRP A 96 13.56 3.35 2.11
C TRP A 96 14.93 2.84 1.69
N SER A 97 15.99 3.29 2.37
CA SER A 97 17.28 2.63 2.26
C SER A 97 17.27 1.40 3.16
N HIS A 98 17.61 0.20 2.67
CA HIS A 98 17.70 -1.04 3.46
C HIS A 98 18.90 -1.05 4.43
N LYS A 99 19.24 0.09 5.04
CA LYS A 99 20.31 0.16 6.05
C LYS A 99 19.87 -0.43 7.38
N SER A 100 18.58 -0.30 7.71
CA SER A 100 17.97 -0.96 8.86
C SER A 100 16.54 -1.38 8.53
N HIS A 101 16.18 -2.62 8.85
CA HIS A 101 14.80 -3.10 8.74
C HIS A 101 13.82 -2.34 9.65
N MET A 102 14.32 -1.57 10.62
CA MET A 102 13.50 -0.75 11.52
C MET A 102 13.09 0.59 10.91
N ASP A 103 13.79 1.08 9.87
CA ASP A 103 13.53 2.40 9.29
C ASP A 103 12.08 2.51 8.81
N SER A 104 11.58 1.45 8.17
CA SER A 104 10.20 1.35 7.70
C SER A 104 9.18 1.36 8.84
N PHE A 105 9.43 0.59 9.90
CA PHE A 105 8.54 0.53 11.06
C PHE A 105 8.45 1.85 11.79
N VAL A 106 9.61 2.48 12.08
CA VAL A 106 9.69 3.76 12.77
C VAL A 106 9.02 4.85 11.95
N PHE A 107 9.26 4.88 10.63
CA PHE A 107 8.63 5.83 9.73
C PHE A 107 7.10 5.67 9.71
N MET A 108 6.59 4.45 9.49
CA MET A 108 5.16 4.19 9.45
C MET A 108 4.47 4.49 10.79
N LEU A 109 5.16 4.19 11.89
CA LEU A 109 4.66 4.50 13.23
C LEU A 109 4.62 6.01 13.48
N SER A 110 5.65 6.74 13.08
CA SER A 110 5.71 8.21 13.12
C SER A 110 4.50 8.82 12.40
N LEU A 111 4.20 8.38 11.17
CA LEU A 111 3.03 8.86 10.43
C LEU A 111 1.73 8.54 11.15
N TYR A 112 1.60 7.32 11.68
CA TYR A 112 0.39 6.90 12.39
C TYR A 112 0.15 7.70 13.68
N GLU A 113 1.19 7.88 14.50
CA GLU A 113 1.11 8.60 15.78
C GLU A 113 0.82 10.09 15.60
N ASN A 114 1.32 10.69 14.52
CA ASN A 114 1.08 12.09 14.16
C ASN A 114 -0.14 12.29 13.26
N GLN A 115 -1.05 11.30 13.19
CA GLN A 115 -2.33 11.40 12.47
C GLN A 115 -2.18 11.73 10.98
N PHE A 116 -1.03 11.39 10.38
CA PHE A 116 -0.82 11.52 8.95
C PHE A 116 -1.72 10.52 8.20
N ARG A 117 -2.53 11.03 7.27
CA ARG A 117 -3.50 10.28 6.47
C ARG A 117 -3.52 10.79 5.03
N PRO A 118 -3.71 9.91 4.03
CA PRO A 118 -3.75 8.44 4.15
C PRO A 118 -2.38 7.86 4.53
N VAL A 119 -2.38 6.69 5.16
CA VAL A 119 -1.12 5.96 5.47
C VAL A 119 -0.56 5.41 4.14
N PRO A 120 0.77 5.50 3.91
CA PRO A 120 1.36 4.98 2.68
C PRO A 120 1.06 3.50 2.46
N LEU A 121 0.76 3.15 1.21
CA LEU A 121 0.68 1.76 0.80
C LEU A 121 2.10 1.21 0.61
N ILE A 122 2.32 -0.03 1.04
CA ILE A 122 3.62 -0.69 0.91
C ILE A 122 3.54 -1.62 -0.30
N PHE A 123 4.41 -1.39 -1.28
CA PHE A 123 4.60 -2.32 -2.38
C PHE A 123 5.69 -3.33 -2.01
N ALA A 124 5.24 -4.47 -1.50
CA ALA A 124 6.09 -5.57 -1.08
C ALA A 124 5.97 -6.72 -2.09
N GLY A 125 7.08 -7.28 -2.56
CA GLY A 125 7.05 -8.44 -3.46
C GLY A 125 6.42 -9.67 -2.78
N ILE A 126 5.97 -10.65 -3.59
CA ILE A 126 5.31 -11.88 -3.12
C ILE A 126 6.12 -12.67 -2.07
N ASN A 127 7.44 -12.47 -2.04
CA ASN A 127 8.35 -13.03 -1.03
C ASN A 127 8.06 -12.55 0.41
N MET A 128 7.24 -11.50 0.59
CA MET A 128 6.80 -11.02 1.89
C MET A 128 5.37 -11.43 2.23
N ASN A 129 4.74 -12.32 1.46
CA ASN A 129 3.45 -12.90 1.81
C ASN A 129 3.59 -13.96 2.93
N PHE A 130 3.93 -13.53 4.14
CA PHE A 130 4.07 -14.42 5.30
C PHE A 130 2.73 -14.80 5.95
N LEU A 131 1.65 -14.12 5.57
CA LEU A 131 0.34 -14.25 6.23
C LEU A 131 -0.79 -14.75 5.32
N GLY A 132 -0.54 -14.99 4.03
CA GLY A 132 -1.50 -15.60 3.10
C GLY A 132 -2.36 -14.55 2.40
#